data_AF-A0A7C1ZVS9-F1
#
_entry.id   AF-A0A7C1ZVS9-F1
#
_cell.length_a   1.000
_cell.length_b   1.000
_cell.length_c   1.000
_cell.angle_alpha   90.00
_cell.angle_beta   90.00
_cell.angle_gamma   90.00
#
_symmetry.space_group_name_H-M   'P 1'
#
loop_
_entity.id
_entity.type
_entity.pdbx_description
1 polymer ?
#
loop_
_entity_poly.entity_id
_entity_poly.type
_entity_poly.pdbx_seq_one_letter_code
_entity_poly.pdbx_strand_id
1 'polypeptide(L)'
;MRYTPLARPKLIRGIMGNFFAALTFLTILPAPRTKGQIGAGTLPWFPVVGLVIGGLIFLFNYILLRLLPVQITALFSVLFLAAITGGIHLDGLADTADG
;
A
#
# COMPACT_ATOMS: atom_id res chain seq x y z
N MET A 1 -15.04 -44.29 5.66
CA MET A 1 -15.27 -43.07 4.86
C MET A 1 -14.88 -41.87 5.72
N ARG A 2 -13.66 -41.34 5.59
CA ARG A 2 -13.15 -40.25 6.45
C ARG A 2 -13.33 -38.91 5.74
N TYR A 3 -14.30 -38.12 6.18
CA TYR A 3 -14.32 -36.68 5.92
C TYR A 3 -13.28 -36.03 6.84
N THR A 4 -12.22 -35.44 6.28
CA THR A 4 -11.31 -34.54 7.02
C THR A 4 -11.45 -33.12 6.51
N PRO A 5 -12.28 -32.26 7.14
CA PRO A 5 -12.38 -30.87 6.75
C PRO A 5 -11.66 -29.97 7.76
N LEU A 6 -10.33 -29.86 7.71
CA LEU A 6 -9.59 -28.85 8.52
C LEU A 6 -8.34 -28.31 7.79
N ALA A 7 -8.49 -27.83 6.56
CA ALA A 7 -7.45 -27.10 5.83
C ALA A 7 -7.46 -25.57 6.09
N ARG A 8 -8.20 -25.08 7.10
CA ARG A 8 -8.50 -23.64 7.25
C ARG A 8 -7.40 -22.75 7.88
N PRO A 9 -6.49 -23.21 8.77
CA PRO A 9 -5.57 -22.27 9.43
C PRO A 9 -4.37 -21.84 8.56
N LYS A 10 -3.92 -22.68 7.61
CA LYS A 10 -2.78 -22.34 6.73
C LYS A 10 -3.16 -21.32 5.64
N LEU A 11 -4.40 -21.41 5.12
CA LEU A 11 -4.87 -20.52 4.06
C LEU A 11 -5.03 -19.07 4.54
N ILE A 12 -5.70 -18.85 5.69
CA ILE A 12 -5.92 -17.51 6.26
C ILE A 12 -4.58 -16.86 6.62
N ARG A 13 -3.64 -17.64 7.16
CA ARG A 13 -2.28 -17.17 7.47
C ARG A 13 -1.52 -16.73 6.20
N GLY A 14 -1.74 -17.42 5.08
CA GLY A 14 -1.20 -17.04 3.77
C GLY A 14 -1.82 -15.75 3.21
N ILE A 15 -3.15 -15.60 3.30
CA ILE A 15 -3.88 -14.40 2.85
C ILE A 15 -3.41 -13.16 3.62
N MET A 16 -3.37 -13.22 4.95
CA MET A 16 -2.89 -12.11 5.79
C MET A 16 -1.40 -11.82 5.52
N GLY A 17 -0.60 -12.87 5.31
CA GLY A 17 0.80 -12.74 4.94
C GLY A 17 0.99 -11.97 3.63
N ASN A 18 0.21 -12.29 2.61
CA ASN A 18 0.28 -11.62 1.31
C ASN A 18 -0.19 -10.16 1.39
N PHE A 19 -1.21 -9.86 2.19
CA PHE A 19 -1.65 -8.48 2.43
C PHE A 19 -0.55 -7.65 3.10
N PHE A 20 0.06 -8.15 4.19
CA PHE A 20 1.12 -7.42 4.87
C PHE A 20 2.38 -7.30 4.01
N ALA A 21 2.70 -8.31 3.18
CA ALA A 21 3.79 -8.20 2.21
C ALA A 21 3.54 -7.07 1.19
N ALA A 22 2.32 -6.95 0.66
CA ALA A 22 1.94 -5.85 -0.22
C ALA A 22 2.01 -4.49 0.49
N LEU A 23 1.55 -4.42 1.74
CA LEU A 23 1.59 -3.20 2.55
C LEU A 23 3.04 -2.74 2.79
N THR A 24 3.94 -3.64 3.16
CA THR A 24 5.36 -3.32 3.39
C THR A 24 6.13 -3.04 2.10
N PHE A 25 5.63 -3.50 0.95
CA PHE A 25 6.24 -3.20 -0.34
C PHE A 25 5.87 -1.79 -0.82
N LEU A 26 4.59 -1.44 -0.72
CA LEU A 26 4.07 -0.15 -1.20
C LEU A 26 4.21 0.99 -0.18
N THR A 27 4.48 0.67 1.10
CA THR A 27 4.56 1.64 2.20
C THR A 27 5.74 1.39 3.14
N ILE A 28 6.24 2.45 3.78
CA ILE A 28 7.23 2.37 4.86
C ILE A 28 6.57 2.29 6.25
N LEU A 29 5.25 2.24 6.31
CA LEU A 29 4.51 2.20 7.57
C LEU A 29 4.82 0.89 8.33
N PRO A 30 4.94 0.96 9.67
CA PRO A 30 5.25 -0.21 10.46
C PRO A 30 4.11 -1.24 10.35
N ALA A 31 4.43 -2.40 9.78
CA ALA A 31 3.51 -3.52 9.65
C ALA A 31 4.19 -4.82 10.13
N PRO A 32 3.42 -5.85 10.52
CA PRO A 32 3.97 -7.16 10.84
C PRO A 32 4.89 -7.66 9.73
N ARG A 33 6.18 -7.85 10.05
CA ARG A 33 7.15 -8.39 9.10
C ARG A 33 6.75 -9.81 8.73
N THR A 34 6.22 -9.98 7.53
CA THR A 34 6.00 -11.30 6.96
C THR A 34 7.34 -11.83 6.47
N LYS A 35 7.72 -13.03 6.89
CA LYS A 35 8.91 -13.72 6.37
C LYS A 35 8.81 -14.08 4.87
N GLY A 36 7.68 -13.78 4.23
CA GLY A 36 7.44 -14.08 2.83
C GLY A 36 8.08 -13.03 1.92
N GLN A 37 8.88 -13.50 0.97
CA GLN A 37 9.22 -12.73 -0.22
C GLN A 37 7.94 -12.32 -0.96
N ILE A 38 7.97 -11.20 -1.67
CA ILE A 38 6.88 -10.78 -2.55
C ILE A 38 6.70 -11.88 -3.60
N GLY A 39 5.58 -12.58 -3.50
CA GLY A 39 5.25 -13.71 -4.38
C GLY A 39 3.97 -13.45 -5.17
N ALA A 40 3.62 -14.36 -6.08
CA ALA A 40 2.44 -14.23 -6.94
C ALA A 40 1.14 -13.96 -6.17
N GLY A 41 1.00 -14.51 -4.94
CA GLY A 41 -0.15 -14.26 -4.07
C GLY A 41 -0.25 -12.85 -3.49
N THR A 42 0.79 -12.03 -3.62
CA THR A 42 0.87 -10.64 -3.15
C THR A 42 0.28 -9.66 -4.16
N LEU A 43 0.46 -9.90 -5.46
CA LEU A 43 0.02 -9.02 -6.55
C LEU A 43 -1.47 -8.61 -6.47
N PRO A 44 -2.42 -9.52 -6.17
CA PRO A 44 -3.84 -9.14 -6.06
C PRO A 44 -4.14 -8.16 -4.91
N TRP A 45 -3.22 -7.98 -3.96
CA TRP A 45 -3.38 -7.05 -2.84
C TRP A 45 -2.88 -5.64 -3.14
N PHE A 46 -2.12 -5.44 -4.23
CA PHE A 46 -1.61 -4.11 -4.60
C PHE A 46 -2.75 -3.10 -4.82
N PRO A 47 -3.84 -3.42 -5.54
CA PRO A 47 -4.97 -2.48 -5.67
C PRO A 47 -5.64 -2.16 -4.33
N VAL A 48 -5.73 -3.13 -3.42
CA VAL A 48 -6.33 -2.92 -2.08
C VAL A 48 -5.48 -1.98 -1.24
N VAL A 49 -4.16 -2.19 -1.21
CA VAL A 49 -3.23 -1.28 -0.53
C VAL A 49 -3.20 0.09 -1.22
N GLY A 50 -3.29 0.13 -2.55
CA GLY A 50 -3.43 1.36 -3.32
C GLY A 50 -4.68 2.16 -2.96
N LEU A 51 -5.82 1.50 -2.72
CA LEU A 51 -7.04 2.15 -2.21
C LEU A 51 -6.83 2.73 -0.81
N VAL A 52 -6.10 2.04 0.06
CA VAL A 52 -5.74 2.57 1.40
C VAL A 52 -4.88 3.83 1.27
N ILE A 53 -3.83 3.79 0.45
CA ILE A 53 -2.95 4.94 0.19
C ILE A 53 -3.77 6.11 -0.40
N GLY A 54 -4.58 5.85 -1.42
CA GLY A 54 -5.45 6.84 -2.04
C GLY A 54 -6.46 7.45 -1.06
N GLY A 55 -7.04 6.64 -0.18
CA GLY A 55 -7.95 7.11 0.88
C GLY A 55 -7.26 8.02 1.90
N LEU A 56 -6.02 7.70 2.29
CA LEU A 56 -5.23 8.56 3.18
C LEU A 56 -4.90 9.90 2.51
N ILE A 57 -4.48 9.88 1.24
CA ILE A 57 -4.19 11.08 0.47
C ILE A 57 -5.45 11.92 0.26
N PHE A 58 -6.60 11.29 -0.02
CA PHE A 58 -7.89 11.97 -0.15
C PHE A 58 -8.26 12.71 1.14
N LEU A 59 -8.19 12.03 2.29
CA LEU A 59 -8.51 12.63 3.59
C LEU A 59 -7.56 13.78 3.91
N PHE A 60 -6.28 13.61 3.64
CA PHE A 60 -5.26 14.64 3.82
C PHE A 60 -5.56 15.88 2.96
N ASN A 61 -5.80 15.70 1.66
CA ASN A 61 -6.19 16.79 0.75
C ASN A 61 -7.50 17.47 1.18
N TYR A 62 -8.49 16.69 1.59
CA TYR A 62 -9.78 17.21 2.04
C TYR A 62 -9.59 18.20 3.20
N ILE A 63 -8.71 17.89 4.16
CA ILE A 63 -8.41 18.78 5.26
C ILE A 63 -7.61 20.00 4.78
N LEU A 64 -6.55 19.80 4.00
CA LEU A 64 -5.64 20.88 3.59
C LEU A 64 -6.31 21.90 2.65
N LEU A 65 -7.19 21.47 1.74
CA LEU A 65 -7.89 22.37 0.82
C LEU A 65 -8.83 23.36 1.53
N ARG A 66 -9.17 23.13 2.81
CA ARG A 66 -9.93 24.09 3.63
C ARG A 66 -9.06 25.17 4.26
N LEU A 67 -7.76 24.94 4.30
CA LEU A 67 -6.78 25.77 5.02
C LEU A 67 -5.79 26.45 4.08
N LEU A 68 -5.53 25.86 2.92
CA LEU A 68 -4.44 26.23 2.02
C LEU A 68 -4.91 26.33 0.56
N PRO A 69 -4.27 27.16 -0.26
CA PRO A 69 -4.46 27.17 -1.71
C PRO A 69 -4.16 25.81 -2.35
N VAL A 70 -4.75 25.56 -3.52
CA VAL A 70 -4.62 24.29 -4.24
C VAL A 70 -3.17 23.93 -4.55
N GLN A 71 -2.34 24.92 -4.89
CA GLN A 71 -0.93 24.70 -5.25
C GLN A 71 -0.11 24.20 -4.06
N ILE A 72 -0.31 24.81 -2.89
CA ILE A 72 0.38 24.42 -1.65
C ILE A 72 -0.12 23.04 -1.19
N THR A 73 -1.43 22.80 -1.31
CA THR A 73 -2.01 21.49 -0.98
C THR A 73 -1.45 20.39 -1.87
N ALA A 74 -1.30 20.63 -3.18
CA ALA A 74 -0.71 19.67 -4.10
C ALA A 74 0.74 19.31 -3.72
N LEU A 75 1.56 20.31 -3.37
CA LEU A 75 2.92 20.08 -2.87
C LEU A 75 2.92 19.17 -1.64
N PHE A 76 2.13 19.50 -0.62
CA PHE A 76 2.05 18.69 0.59
C PHE A 76 1.52 17.29 0.32
N SER A 77 0.62 17.12 -0.63
CA SER A 77 0.09 15.80 -1.01
C SER A 77 1.14 14.91 -1.66
N VAL A 78 1.99 15.46 -2.51
CA VAL A 78 3.14 14.74 -3.07
C VAL A 78 4.15 14.38 -1.98
N LEU A 79 4.44 15.31 -1.07
CA LEU A 79 5.32 15.06 0.07
C LEU A 79 4.74 13.99 1.01
N PHE A 80 3.44 14.01 1.25
CA PHE A 80 2.74 13.03 2.07
C PHE A 80 2.76 11.64 1.42
N LEU A 81 2.52 11.55 0.11
CA LEU A 81 2.68 10.31 -0.65
C LEU A 81 4.11 9.76 -0.52
N ALA A 82 5.13 10.61 -0.71
CA ALA A 82 6.52 10.21 -0.56
C ALA A 82 6.82 9.73 0.87
N ALA A 83 6.33 10.44 1.89
CA ALA A 83 6.54 10.14 3.29
C ALA A 83 5.93 8.80 3.73
N ILE A 84 4.75 8.43 3.23
CA ILE A 84 4.13 7.15 3.60
C ILE A 84 4.60 5.97 2.74
N THR A 85 5.07 6.25 1.52
CA THR A 85 5.49 5.21 0.56
C THR A 85 7.00 4.99 0.48
N GLY A 86 7.81 5.87 1.08
CA GLY A 86 9.26 5.86 0.92
C GLY A 86 9.73 6.30 -0.46
N GLY A 87 8.85 6.90 -1.28
CA GLY A 87 9.18 7.42 -2.60
C GLY A 87 8.99 6.46 -3.76
N ILE A 88 8.58 5.20 -3.54
CA ILE A 88 8.45 4.19 -4.63
C ILE A 88 7.49 4.62 -5.75
N HIS A 89 6.47 5.43 -5.44
CA HIS A 89 5.56 5.96 -6.45
C HIS A 89 6.18 7.10 -7.28
N LEU A 90 7.07 7.88 -6.66
CA LEU A 90 7.82 8.93 -7.38
C LEU A 90 8.92 8.32 -8.24
N ASP A 91 9.53 7.23 -7.78
CA ASP A 91 10.49 6.43 -8.54
C ASP A 91 9.86 5.90 -9.83
N GLY A 92 8.70 5.24 -9.74
CA GLY A 92 7.99 4.77 -10.95
C GLY A 92 7.53 5.89 -11.89
N LEU A 93 7.25 7.08 -11.36
CA LEU A 93 6.98 8.26 -12.20
C LEU A 93 8.25 8.73 -12.93
N ALA A 94 9.40 8.74 -12.25
CA ALA A 94 10.69 9.10 -12.84
C ALA A 94 11.10 8.10 -13.93
N ASP A 95 10.98 6.79 -13.66
CA ASP A 95 11.25 5.70 -14.61
C ASP A 95 10.35 5.77 -15.87
N THR A 96 9.16 6.34 -15.73
CA THR A 96 8.25 6.55 -16.88
C THR A 96 8.62 7.79 -17.68
N ALA A 97 9.30 8.76 -17.06
CA ALA A 97 9.63 10.04 -17.66
C ALA A 97 11.04 10.11 -18.27
N ASP A 98 11.96 9.25 -17.84
CA ASP A 98 13.36 9.23 -18.32
C ASP A 98 13.63 8.23 -19.46
N GLY A 99 12.61 7.46 -19.86
CA GLY A 99 12.62 6.53 -21.00
C GLY A 99 12.19 7.09 -22.35
#